data_AF-A0A353NMT9-F1
#
_entry.id   AF-A0A353NMT9-F1
#
_cell.length_a   1.000
_cell.length_b   1.000
_cell.length_c   1.000
_cell.angle_alpha   90.00
_cell.angle_beta   90.00
_cell.angle_gamma   90.00
#
_symmetry.space_group_name_H-M   'P 1'
#
loop_
_entity.id
_entity.type
_entity.pdbx_description
1 polymer ?
#
loop_
_entity_poly.entity_id
_entity_poly.type
_entity_poly.pdbx_seq_one_letter_code
_entity_poly.pdbx_strand_id
1 'polypeptide(L)'
;NEKIKKGTAVVVTAEEIIDIVQEKGMEDTVREVDVVTTGTFGTMCSSGAFLNFGHSKPRIKMNKAYLNGVPAYAGMAAVDAYIGATALPESDPDNRVYPG
;
A
#
# COMPACT_ATOMS: atom_id res chain seq x y z
N ASN A 1 2.54 11.92 -3.93
CA ASN A 1 1.12 12.28 -3.72
C ASN A 1 0.68 13.62 -4.30
N GLU A 2 1.39 14.22 -5.26
CA GLU A 2 0.93 15.49 -5.85
C GLU A 2 -0.37 15.34 -6.65
N LYS A 3 -0.55 14.25 -7.41
CA LYS A 3 -1.81 13.98 -8.13
C LYS A 3 -3.01 13.86 -7.18
N ILE A 4 -2.84 13.17 -6.05
CA ILE A 4 -3.89 13.04 -5.01
C ILE A 4 -4.25 14.43 -4.45
N LYS A 5 -3.25 15.23 -4.07
CA LYS A 5 -3.49 16.59 -3.54
C LYS A 5 -4.19 17.51 -4.55
N LYS A 6 -3.91 17.34 -5.85
CA LYS A 6 -4.52 18.13 -6.93
C LYS A 6 -5.87 17.59 -7.40
N GLY A 7 -6.31 16.43 -6.90
CA GLY A 7 -7.53 15.76 -7.36
C GLY A 7 -7.45 15.22 -8.79
N THR A 8 -6.24 14.99 -9.30
CA THR A 8 -6.00 14.53 -10.69
C THR A 8 -5.48 13.10 -10.74
N ALA A 9 -5.64 12.32 -9.67
CA ALA A 9 -5.29 10.90 -9.67
C ALA A 9 -6.33 10.13 -10.47
N VAL A 10 -5.88 9.28 -11.39
CA VAL A 10 -6.76 8.39 -12.17
C VAL A 10 -6.97 7.11 -11.39
N VAL A 11 -8.19 6.93 -10.86
CA VAL A 11 -8.60 5.77 -10.06
C VAL A 11 -9.66 5.01 -10.82
N VAL A 12 -9.46 3.71 -11.00
CA VAL A 12 -10.39 2.82 -11.72
C VAL A 12 -10.70 1.57 -10.91
N THR A 13 -11.72 0.82 -11.29
CA THR A 13 -12.00 -0.50 -10.69
C THR A 13 -11.23 -1.63 -11.38
N ALA A 14 -11.19 -2.79 -10.72
CA ALA A 14 -10.61 -4.01 -11.26
C ALA A 14 -11.37 -4.54 -12.50
N GLU A 15 -12.63 -4.17 -12.67
CA GLU A 15 -13.39 -4.45 -13.88
C GLU A 15 -13.02 -3.46 -15.00
N GLU A 16 -12.98 -2.16 -14.71
CA GLU A 16 -12.69 -1.10 -15.70
C GLU A 16 -11.28 -1.22 -16.30
N ILE A 17 -10.29 -1.64 -15.50
CA ILE A 17 -8.90 -1.75 -15.97
C ILE A 17 -8.74 -2.76 -17.11
N ILE A 18 -9.60 -3.79 -17.18
CA ILE A 18 -9.53 -4.83 -18.21
C ILE A 18 -9.79 -4.21 -19.58
N ASP A 19 -10.84 -3.41 -19.70
CA ASP A 19 -11.23 -2.75 -20.95
C ASP A 19 -10.19 -1.70 -21.36
N ILE A 20 -9.68 -0.92 -20.39
CA ILE A 20 -8.65 0.10 -20.66
C ILE A 20 -7.38 -0.53 -21.23
N VAL A 21 -6.92 -1.65 -20.68
CA VAL A 21 -5.74 -2.37 -21.19
C VAL A 21 -6.00 -2.95 -22.58
N GLN A 22 -7.21 -3.43 -22.87
CA GLN A 22 -7.57 -3.94 -24.20
C GLN A 22 -7.59 -2.84 -25.26
N GLU A 23 -8.06 -1.64 -24.91
CA GLU A 23 -8.16 -0.50 -25.83
C GLU A 23 -6.80 0.18 -26.05
N LYS A 24 -6.07 0.47 -24.96
CA LYS A 24 -4.86 1.32 -24.99
C LYS A 24 -3.55 0.53 -24.96
N GLY A 25 -3.57 -0.74 -24.57
CA GLY A 25 -2.39 -1.54 -24.33
C GLY A 25 -1.73 -1.26 -22.96
N MET A 26 -0.93 -2.23 -22.49
CA MET A 26 -0.36 -2.22 -21.14
C MET A 26 0.53 -0.99 -20.85
N GLU A 27 1.40 -0.62 -21.80
CA GLU A 27 2.39 0.44 -21.57
C GLU A 27 1.76 1.80 -21.33
N ASP A 28 0.73 2.15 -22.12
CA ASP A 28 0.03 3.42 -21.98
C ASP A 28 -0.91 3.42 -20.78
N THR A 29 -1.57 2.29 -20.48
CA THR A 29 -2.40 2.16 -19.27
C THR A 29 -1.58 2.40 -18.00
N VAL A 30 -0.38 1.83 -17.89
CA VAL A 30 0.50 2.01 -16.72
C VAL A 30 0.98 3.47 -16.54
N ARG A 31 0.99 4.26 -17.61
CA ARG A 31 1.34 5.70 -17.55
C ARG A 31 0.16 6.56 -17.11
N GLU A 32 -1.06 6.15 -17.43
CA GLU A 32 -2.28 6.93 -17.19
C GLU A 32 -2.93 6.59 -15.84
N VAL A 33 -3.09 5.31 -15.53
CA VAL A 33 -3.79 4.83 -14.33
C VAL A 33 -2.88 4.87 -13.11
N ASP A 34 -3.35 5.53 -12.04
CA ASP A 34 -2.60 5.67 -10.79
C ASP A 34 -2.98 4.62 -9.74
N VAL A 35 -4.27 4.25 -9.67
CA VAL A 35 -4.80 3.31 -8.68
C VAL A 35 -5.86 2.42 -9.31
N VAL A 36 -5.74 1.11 -9.10
CA VAL A 36 -6.80 0.14 -9.37
C VAL A 36 -7.41 -0.28 -8.04
N THR A 37 -8.73 -0.20 -7.96
CA THR A 37 -9.49 -0.53 -6.75
C THR A 37 -10.34 -1.76 -6.97
N THR A 38 -10.52 -2.55 -5.92
CA THR A 38 -11.48 -3.65 -5.90
C THR A 38 -12.09 -3.70 -4.51
N GLY A 39 -13.24 -4.36 -4.39
CA GLY A 39 -13.97 -4.41 -3.15
C GLY A 39 -14.74 -5.71 -3.01
N THR A 40 -14.92 -6.12 -1.76
CA THR A 40 -15.87 -7.16 -1.38
C THR A 40 -16.81 -6.56 -0.35
N PHE A 41 -18.07 -7.02 -0.33
CA PHE A 41 -19.04 -6.56 0.67
C PHE A 41 -19.09 -7.56 1.83
N GLY A 42 -18.63 -7.14 3.01
CA GLY A 42 -18.63 -7.97 4.21
C GLY A 42 -18.00 -7.27 5.41
N THR A 43 -18.24 -7.81 6.62
CA THR A 43 -17.57 -7.34 7.84
C THR A 43 -16.10 -7.75 7.80
N MET A 44 -15.19 -6.78 7.79
CA MET A 44 -13.75 -7.00 7.74
C MET A 44 -13.11 -6.58 9.06
N CYS A 45 -12.48 -7.53 9.76
CA CYS A 45 -11.73 -7.27 10.99
C CYS A 45 -10.23 -7.03 10.74
N SER A 46 -9.71 -7.53 9.62
CA SER A 46 -8.32 -7.36 9.22
C SER A 46 -8.20 -6.27 8.16
N SER A 47 -7.27 -5.35 8.38
CA SER A 47 -6.93 -4.29 7.43
C SER A 47 -5.43 -4.02 7.50
N GLY A 48 -4.83 -3.76 6.35
CA GLY A 48 -3.40 -3.53 6.21
C GLY A 48 -3.02 -3.17 4.79
N ALA A 49 -1.74 -2.94 4.57
CA ALA A 49 -1.20 -2.62 3.25
C ALA A 49 0.04 -3.45 2.96
N PHE A 50 0.11 -3.97 1.73
CA PHE A 50 1.34 -4.48 1.14
C PHE A 50 2.02 -3.37 0.34
N LEU A 51 3.30 -3.15 0.61
CA LEU A 51 4.10 -2.08 0.03
C LEU A 51 5.36 -2.68 -0.57
N ASN A 52 5.64 -2.35 -1.84
CA ASN A 52 6.91 -2.63 -2.49
C ASN A 52 7.66 -1.31 -2.64
N PHE A 53 8.90 -1.26 -2.14
CA PHE A 53 9.73 -0.04 -2.19
C PHE A 53 10.71 -0.01 -3.37
N GLY A 54 10.74 -1.09 -4.17
CA GLY A 54 11.74 -1.28 -5.21
C GLY A 54 13.15 -1.49 -4.66
N HIS A 55 14.04 -1.99 -5.51
CA HIS A 55 15.45 -2.09 -5.18
C HIS A 55 16.17 -0.77 -5.46
N SER A 56 17.04 -0.37 -4.52
CA SER A 56 18.10 0.59 -4.80
C SER A 56 19.21 -0.02 -5.68
N LYS A 57 20.15 0.82 -6.10
CA LYS A 57 21.43 0.40 -6.70
C LYS A 57 22.56 0.85 -5.77
N PRO A 58 23.27 -0.06 -5.06
CA PRO A 58 23.17 -1.53 -5.11
C PRO A 58 21.88 -2.08 -4.48
N ARG A 59 21.56 -3.34 -4.80
CA ARG A 59 20.34 -4.02 -4.28
C ARG A 59 20.41 -4.16 -2.75
N ILE A 60 19.26 -3.97 -2.11
CA ILE A 60 19.08 -4.11 -0.66
C ILE A 60 18.12 -5.25 -0.33
N LYS A 61 18.22 -5.74 0.92
CA LYS A 61 17.23 -6.62 1.55
C LYS A 61 16.76 -6.00 2.86
N MET A 62 15.46 -5.77 2.98
CA MET A 62 14.85 -5.34 4.23
C MET A 62 14.80 -6.50 5.21
N ASN A 63 15.29 -6.28 6.43
CA ASN A 63 15.23 -7.26 7.52
C ASN A 63 14.28 -6.80 8.64
N LYS A 64 14.36 -5.53 9.01
CA LYS A 64 13.41 -4.84 9.88
C LYS A 64 13.00 -3.55 9.20
N ALA A 65 11.70 -3.25 9.19
CA ALA A 65 11.16 -2.05 8.55
C ALA A 65 10.22 -1.33 9.52
N TYR A 66 10.31 0.00 9.52
CA TYR A 66 9.43 0.87 10.30
C TYR A 66 8.97 2.01 9.39
N LEU A 67 7.68 2.31 9.43
CA LEU A 67 7.07 3.44 8.72
C LEU A 67 6.59 4.43 9.75
N ASN A 68 7.28 5.57 9.88
CA ASN A 68 7.03 6.57 10.92
C ASN A 68 6.99 5.97 12.34
N GLY A 69 7.89 5.04 12.65
CA GLY A 69 7.97 4.36 13.94
C GLY A 69 7.02 3.16 14.09
N VAL A 70 6.07 2.95 13.18
CA VAL A 70 5.17 1.79 13.17
C VAL A 70 5.89 0.59 12.53
N PRO A 71 5.91 -0.59 13.18
CA PRO A 71 6.57 -1.77 12.63
C PRO A 71 5.84 -2.27 11.37
N ALA A 72 6.63 -2.65 10.36
CA ALA A 72 6.16 -3.32 9.15
C ALA A 72 6.91 -4.65 8.96
N TYR A 73 6.17 -5.71 8.64
CA TYR A 73 6.72 -7.04 8.43
C TYR A 73 7.48 -7.12 7.11
N ALA A 74 8.81 -7.26 7.19
CA ALA A 74 9.72 -7.30 6.04
C ALA A 74 10.09 -8.73 5.57
N GLY A 75 9.45 -9.77 6.12
CA GLY A 75 9.76 -11.16 5.82
C GLY A 75 9.13 -11.72 4.53
N MET A 76 8.50 -10.88 3.71
CA MET A 76 7.78 -11.31 2.50
C MET A 76 8.72 -11.58 1.31
N ALA A 77 9.62 -10.64 1.03
CA ALA A 77 10.61 -10.72 -0.04
C ALA A 77 11.80 -9.80 0.29
N ALA A 78 12.58 -9.36 -0.70
CA ALA A 78 13.72 -8.49 -0.44
C ALA A 78 13.32 -7.04 -0.15
N VAL A 79 12.29 -6.52 -0.79
CA VAL A 79 11.88 -5.10 -0.72
C VAL A 79 10.37 -4.91 -0.59
N ASP A 80 9.70 -5.93 -0.05
CA ASP A 80 8.28 -5.90 0.28
C ASP A 80 8.09 -5.76 1.80
N ALA A 81 7.10 -4.98 2.21
CA ALA A 81 6.67 -4.88 3.60
C ALA A 81 5.15 -4.97 3.72
N TYR A 82 4.67 -5.62 4.78
CA TYR A 82 3.26 -5.60 5.18
C TYR A 82 3.09 -4.80 6.45
N ILE A 83 2.15 -3.84 6.47
CA ILE A 83 1.83 -3.03 7.64
C ILE A 83 0.35 -3.22 8.01
N GLY A 84 0.07 -3.43 9.30
CA GLY A 84 -1.29 -3.55 9.82
C GLY A 84 -1.91 -2.17 10.08
N ALA A 85 -3.20 -2.00 9.76
CA ALA A 85 -3.91 -0.74 9.94
C ALA A 85 -4.03 -0.30 11.41
N THR A 86 -3.93 -1.24 12.35
CA THR A 86 -3.99 -1.02 13.80
C THR A 86 -2.63 -1.23 14.48
N ALA A 87 -1.54 -1.40 13.71
CA ALA A 87 -0.22 -1.54 14.28
C ALA A 87 0.22 -0.21 14.92
N LEU A 88 0.70 -0.29 16.16
CA LEU A 88 1.17 0.85 16.93
C LEU A 88 2.70 0.92 16.91
N PRO A 89 3.30 2.11 17.01
CA PRO A 89 4.74 2.23 17.23
C PRO A 89 5.12 1.60 18.57
N GLU A 90 6.36 1.10 18.70
CA GLU A 90 6.84 0.47 19.94
C GLU A 90 6.78 1.40 21.17
N SER A 91 6.72 2.72 20.94
CA SER A 91 6.61 3.74 21.98
C SER A 91 5.16 3.99 22.46
N ASP A 92 4.16 3.38 21.83
CA ASP A 92 2.76 3.58 22.20
C ASP A 92 2.46 2.92 23.56
N PRO A 93 1.69 3.58 24.45
CA PRO A 93 1.35 3.00 25.75
C PRO A 93 0.33 1.85 25.68
N ASP A 94 -0.17 1.43 24.52
CA ASP A 94 -1.10 0.30 24.35
C ASP A 94 -2.37 0.40 25.24
N ASN A 95 -3.05 1.55 25.21
CA ASN A 95 -4.22 1.84 26.07
C ASN A 95 -3.97 1.65 27.59
N ARG A 96 -2.70 1.60 28.03
CA ARG A 96 -2.38 1.47 29.47
C ARG A 96 -2.70 2.75 30.25
N VAL A 97 -2.97 3.86 29.57
CA VAL A 97 -3.42 5.12 30.18
C VAL A 97 -4.92 5.29 29.91
N TYR A 98 -5.71 5.45 30.96
CA TYR A 98 -7.17 5.58 30.85
C TYR A 98 -7.58 6.87 30.10
N PRO A 99 -8.61 6.85 29.21
CA PRO A 99 -9.49 5.73 28.85
C PRO A 99 -8.98 4.89 27.65
N GLY A 100 -7.78 5.21 27.17
CA GLY A 100 -7.12 4.84 25.91
C GLY A 100 -6.09 5.91 25.60
#